data_AF-A0ABD2QPV5-F1
#
_entry.id   AF-A0ABD2QPV5-F1
#
_cell.length_a   1.000
_cell.length_b   1.000
_cell.length_c   1.000
_cell.angle_alpha   90.00
_cell.angle_beta   90.00
_cell.angle_gamma   90.00
#
_symmetry.space_group_name_H-M   'P 1'
#
loop_
_entity.id
_entity.type
_entity.pdbx_description
1 polymer ?
#
loop_
_entity_poly.entity_id
_entity_poly.type
_entity_poly.pdbx_seq_one_letter_code
_entity_poly.pdbx_strand_id
1 'polypeptide(L)'
;MDTSSSENVKLNPHDQQVLSRIFSPDDPNLFQTIDLELPLDDDFTKTLNLKDKEALTNLQLEAIKLAEEGRLEEALKAFDFIVVKFPKFTAAWNDRAQVKVLMQREREAAQDLETAMTLNGPETRCEAIKQVYSQYGLLMLAAGEQEKALESFKKAASMGDAFAKKQLVQLNPYAALCNKYIGDLLKKAMQGDQ
;
A
#
# COMPACT_ATOMS: atom_id res chain seq x y z
N MET A 1 -30.57 19.75 -31.81
CA MET A 1 -30.10 20.53 -30.65
C MET A 1 -30.05 19.56 -29.49
N ASP A 2 -28.85 19.07 -29.26
CA ASP A 2 -28.52 17.95 -28.40
C ASP A 2 -28.72 18.30 -26.93
N THR A 3 -29.55 17.52 -26.23
CA THR A 3 -29.58 17.49 -24.78
C THR A 3 -28.54 16.46 -24.33
N SER A 4 -27.41 16.98 -23.84
CA SER A 4 -26.38 16.24 -23.11
C SER A 4 -27.02 15.43 -21.98
N SER A 5 -27.10 14.12 -22.19
CA SER A 5 -27.25 13.15 -21.12
C SER A 5 -25.91 13.09 -20.38
N SER A 6 -25.81 13.72 -19.21
CA SER A 6 -24.73 13.44 -18.28
C SER A 6 -24.90 12.01 -17.78
N GLU A 7 -24.27 11.06 -18.47
CA GLU A 7 -24.10 9.70 -17.96
C GLU A 7 -23.40 9.80 -16.60
N ASN A 8 -24.16 9.49 -15.55
CA ASN A 8 -23.64 9.38 -14.20
C ASN A 8 -22.81 8.09 -14.18
N VAL A 9 -21.54 8.19 -14.62
CA VAL A 9 -20.60 7.07 -14.69
C VAL A 9 -20.41 6.56 -13.26
N LYS A 10 -21.12 5.47 -12.94
CA LYS A 10 -21.03 4.80 -11.66
C LYS A 10 -19.70 4.06 -11.63
N LEU A 11 -18.66 4.76 -11.16
CA LEU A 11 -17.30 4.24 -11.04
C LEU A 11 -17.32 2.94 -10.21
N ASN A 12 -16.56 1.95 -10.67
CA ASN A 12 -16.31 0.72 -9.92
C ASN A 12 -15.73 1.09 -8.54
N PRO A 13 -16.09 0.40 -7.44
CA PRO A 13 -15.46 0.57 -6.13
C PRO A 13 -13.94 0.64 -6.18
N HIS A 14 -13.29 -0.19 -7.01
CA HIS A 14 -11.85 -0.15 -7.22
C HIS A 14 -11.39 1.17 -7.87
N ASP A 15 -12.08 1.65 -8.91
CA ASP A 15 -11.78 2.93 -9.56
C ASP A 15 -12.02 4.12 -8.62
N GLN A 16 -13.05 4.06 -7.77
CA GLN A 16 -13.29 5.08 -6.74
C GLN A 16 -12.16 5.12 -5.71
N GLN A 17 -11.59 3.97 -5.36
CA GLN A 17 -10.45 3.87 -4.44
C GLN A 17 -9.14 4.35 -5.10
N VAL A 18 -8.90 4.00 -6.35
CA VAL A 18 -7.75 4.54 -7.11
C VAL A 18 -7.85 6.07 -7.21
N LEU A 19 -9.04 6.58 -7.52
CA LEU A 19 -9.29 8.01 -7.58
C LEU A 19 -9.17 8.68 -6.20
N SER A 20 -9.67 8.08 -5.11
CA SER A 20 -9.51 8.65 -3.77
C SER A 20 -8.05 8.74 -3.34
N ARG A 21 -7.21 7.76 -3.68
CA ARG A 21 -5.75 7.80 -3.44
C ARG A 21 -5.02 8.85 -4.28
N ILE A 22 -5.46 9.07 -5.52
CA ILE A 22 -4.92 10.12 -6.38
C ILE A 22 -5.26 11.50 -5.83
N PHE A 23 -6.50 11.71 -5.38
CA PHE A 23 -7.03 13.03 -5.04
C PHE A 23 -7.06 13.40 -3.54
N SER A 24 -6.85 12.45 -2.62
CA SER A 24 -6.90 12.68 -1.16
C SER A 24 -5.60 12.24 -0.47
N PRO A 25 -4.48 12.98 -0.68
CA PRO A 25 -3.20 12.66 -0.07
C PRO A 25 -3.15 12.77 1.46
N ASP A 26 -4.05 13.56 2.05
CA ASP A 26 -4.12 13.80 3.49
C ASP A 26 -5.15 12.88 4.19
N ASP A 27 -5.67 11.86 3.49
CA ASP A 27 -6.68 10.95 4.06
C ASP A 27 -6.07 10.12 5.21
N PRO A 28 -6.56 10.25 6.45
CA PRO A 28 -6.14 9.42 7.58
C PRO A 28 -6.36 7.93 7.33
N ASN A 29 -7.22 7.59 6.37
CA ASN A 29 -7.59 6.22 6.00
C ASN A 29 -6.75 5.65 4.86
N LEU A 30 -5.59 6.23 4.55
CA LEU A 30 -4.66 5.71 3.53
C LEU A 30 -4.29 4.22 3.75
N PHE A 31 -4.42 3.75 4.99
CA PHE A 31 -4.24 2.36 5.41
C PHE A 31 -5.49 1.47 5.35
N GLN A 32 -6.69 2.05 5.23
CA GLN A 32 -7.95 1.32 5.41
C GLN A 32 -8.47 0.63 4.16
N THR A 33 -7.84 0.87 3.01
CA THR A 33 -8.19 0.15 1.78
C THR A 33 -7.23 -1.01 1.56
N ILE A 34 -7.79 -2.20 1.41
CA ILE A 34 -7.09 -3.42 1.00
C ILE A 34 -6.73 -3.25 -0.47
N ASP A 35 -5.45 -3.09 -0.76
CA ASP A 35 -4.92 -3.06 -2.13
C ASP A 35 -3.93 -4.20 -2.29
N LEU A 36 -4.46 -5.42 -2.15
CA LEU A 36 -3.69 -6.62 -2.33
C LEU A 36 -3.63 -6.92 -3.83
N GLU A 37 -2.51 -6.59 -4.45
CA GLU A 37 -2.25 -6.98 -5.83
C GLU A 37 -1.61 -8.37 -5.84
N LEU A 38 -1.94 -9.21 -6.82
CA LEU A 38 -1.22 -10.47 -7.08
C LEU A 38 0.15 -10.14 -7.70
N PRO A 39 1.28 -10.24 -6.99
CA PRO A 39 2.57 -9.87 -7.56
C PRO A 39 3.06 -11.09 -8.34
N LEU A 40 2.92 -11.03 -9.66
CA LEU A 40 3.21 -12.16 -10.55
C LEU A 40 4.70 -12.30 -10.88
N ASP A 41 5.54 -11.31 -10.55
CA ASP A 41 6.98 -11.30 -10.84
C ASP A 41 7.82 -11.22 -9.55
N ASP A 42 7.83 -12.34 -8.83
CA ASP A 42 8.80 -12.62 -7.76
C ASP A 42 9.72 -13.75 -8.24
N ASP A 43 11.04 -13.54 -8.21
CA ASP A 43 12.02 -14.55 -8.60
C ASP A 43 11.85 -15.86 -7.84
N PHE A 44 11.37 -15.83 -6.59
CA PHE A 44 11.02 -17.04 -5.85
C PHE A 44 9.99 -17.90 -6.61
N THR A 45 8.95 -17.28 -7.17
CA THR A 45 7.90 -18.00 -7.89
C THR A 45 8.40 -18.67 -9.17
N LYS A 46 9.51 -18.17 -9.75
CA LYS A 46 10.17 -18.78 -10.92
C LYS A 46 10.91 -20.06 -10.56
N THR A 47 11.31 -20.22 -9.29
CA THR A 47 11.96 -21.44 -8.80
C THR A 47 10.97 -22.56 -8.48
N LEU A 48 9.68 -22.24 -8.38
CA LEU A 48 8.63 -23.21 -8.09
C LEU A 48 8.28 -24.04 -9.33
N ASN A 49 7.94 -25.31 -9.12
CA ASN A 49 7.31 -26.11 -10.17
C ASN A 49 5.89 -25.58 -10.46
N LEU A 50 5.31 -26.01 -11.59
CA LEU A 50 3.99 -25.53 -12.03
C LEU A 50 2.89 -25.80 -10.99
N LYS A 51 2.89 -26.99 -10.37
CA LYS A 51 1.87 -27.39 -9.39
C LYS A 51 1.92 -26.52 -8.13
N ASP A 52 3.12 -26.25 -7.62
CA ASP A 52 3.32 -25.41 -6.43
C ASP A 52 3.04 -23.94 -6.74
N LYS A 53 3.37 -23.49 -7.95
CA LYS A 53 3.02 -22.14 -8.43
C LYS A 53 1.50 -21.96 -8.52
N GLU A 54 0.79 -22.88 -9.16
CA GLU A 54 -0.68 -22.85 -9.23
C GLU A 54 -1.32 -22.90 -7.83
N ALA A 55 -0.81 -23.79 -6.95
CA ALA A 55 -1.29 -23.86 -5.58
C ALA A 55 -1.05 -22.56 -4.80
N LEU A 56 0.11 -21.94 -4.95
CA LEU A 56 0.43 -20.64 -4.34
C LEU A 56 -0.51 -19.54 -4.86
N THR A 57 -0.68 -19.42 -6.17
CA THR A 57 -1.56 -18.43 -6.78
C THR A 57 -3.01 -18.58 -6.30
N ASN A 58 -3.52 -19.81 -6.23
CA ASN A 58 -4.88 -20.07 -5.76
C ASN A 58 -5.05 -19.71 -4.27
N LEU A 59 -4.09 -20.10 -3.43
CA LEU A 59 -4.10 -19.76 -2.00
C LEU A 59 -4.04 -18.25 -1.79
N GLN A 60 -3.19 -17.55 -2.54
CA GLN A 60 -3.07 -16.09 -2.44
C GLN A 60 -4.36 -15.41 -2.89
N LEU A 61 -4.93 -15.80 -4.03
CA LEU A 61 -6.19 -15.24 -4.51
C LEU A 61 -7.34 -15.44 -3.51
N GLU A 62 -7.41 -16.60 -2.87
CA GLU A 62 -8.40 -16.87 -1.82
C GLU A 62 -8.18 -15.98 -0.59
N ALA A 63 -6.93 -15.84 -0.13
CA ALA A 63 -6.59 -14.99 1.01
C ALA A 63 -6.92 -13.51 0.75
N ILE A 64 -6.64 -13.03 -0.47
CA ILE A 64 -6.96 -11.67 -0.91
C ILE A 64 -8.48 -11.46 -0.91
N LYS A 65 -9.22 -12.39 -1.49
CA LYS A 65 -10.68 -12.32 -1.54
C LYS A 65 -11.30 -12.29 -0.13
N LEU A 66 -10.79 -13.12 0.79
CA LEU A 66 -11.21 -13.09 2.19
C LEU A 66 -10.96 -11.72 2.83
N ALA A 67 -9.81 -11.11 2.54
CA ALA A 67 -9.50 -9.78 3.03
C ALA A 67 -10.48 -8.75 2.46
N GLU A 68 -10.68 -8.73 1.14
CA GLU A 68 -11.61 -7.81 0.45
C GLU A 68 -13.07 -7.94 0.94
N GLU A 69 -13.49 -9.15 1.33
CA GLU A 69 -14.79 -9.42 1.97
C GLU A 69 -14.88 -8.92 3.43
N GLY A 70 -13.79 -8.40 3.99
CA GLY A 70 -13.68 -7.94 5.38
C GLY A 70 -13.50 -9.07 6.39
N ARG A 71 -13.26 -10.31 5.94
CA ARG A 71 -13.05 -11.50 6.79
C ARG A 71 -11.59 -11.59 7.21
N LEU A 72 -11.12 -10.57 7.93
CA LEU A 72 -9.70 -10.33 8.21
C LEU A 72 -9.03 -11.47 8.99
N GLU A 73 -9.71 -12.11 9.95
CA GLU A 73 -9.15 -13.24 10.70
C GLU A 73 -8.92 -14.47 9.81
N GLU A 74 -9.79 -14.70 8.82
CA GLU A 74 -9.66 -15.82 7.89
C GLU A 74 -8.58 -15.54 6.85
N ALA A 75 -8.52 -14.31 6.35
CA ALA A 75 -7.44 -13.83 5.49
C ALA A 75 -6.08 -13.98 6.19
N LEU A 76 -5.98 -13.56 7.47
CA LEU A 76 -4.76 -13.69 8.25
C LEU A 76 -4.33 -15.15 8.39
N LYS A 77 -5.26 -16.07 8.68
CA LYS A 77 -4.94 -17.51 8.74
C LYS A 77 -4.46 -18.06 7.40
N ALA A 78 -5.06 -17.61 6.30
CA ALA A 78 -4.64 -18.00 4.96
C ALA A 78 -3.22 -17.49 4.67
N PHE A 79 -2.92 -16.23 4.98
CA PHE A 79 -1.56 -15.69 4.83
C PHE A 79 -0.55 -16.34 5.77
N ASP A 80 -0.92 -16.66 7.01
CA ASP A 80 -0.09 -17.44 7.94
C ASP A 80 0.30 -18.79 7.34
N PHE A 81 -0.65 -19.47 6.70
CA PHE A 81 -0.37 -20.72 5.98
C PHE A 81 0.59 -20.50 4.80
N ILE A 82 0.37 -19.45 4.00
CA ILE A 82 1.21 -19.14 2.84
C ILE A 82 2.65 -18.85 3.28
N VAL A 83 2.89 -18.01 4.29
CA VAL A 83 4.26 -17.67 4.71
C VAL A 83 4.98 -18.84 5.38
N VAL A 84 4.26 -19.79 5.98
CA VAL A 84 4.87 -21.02 6.50
C VAL A 84 5.26 -21.97 5.35
N LYS A 85 4.39 -22.12 4.34
CA LYS A 85 4.63 -23.02 3.22
C LYS A 85 5.65 -22.45 2.21
N PHE A 86 5.64 -21.14 2.02
CA PHE A 86 6.44 -20.40 1.04
C PHE A 86 7.16 -19.23 1.72
N PRO A 87 8.11 -19.50 2.64
CA PRO A 87 8.71 -18.46 3.48
C PRO A 87 9.52 -17.41 2.73
N LYS A 88 9.95 -17.70 1.50
CA LYS A 88 10.69 -16.78 0.63
C LYS A 88 9.78 -15.97 -0.31
N PHE A 89 8.46 -16.15 -0.24
CA PHE A 89 7.53 -15.41 -1.07
C PHE A 89 7.24 -14.04 -0.44
N THR A 90 7.92 -13.01 -0.95
CA THR A 90 7.94 -11.66 -0.35
C THR A 90 6.55 -11.04 -0.31
N ALA A 91 5.75 -11.25 -1.36
CA ALA A 91 4.39 -10.75 -1.47
C ALA A 91 3.50 -11.20 -0.31
N ALA A 92 3.57 -12.46 0.11
CA ALA A 92 2.72 -12.94 1.21
C ALA A 92 3.00 -12.24 2.55
N TRP A 93 4.25 -11.85 2.80
CA TRP A 93 4.60 -11.07 3.99
C TRP A 93 4.06 -9.64 3.91
N ASN A 94 4.13 -9.02 2.74
CA ASN A 94 3.53 -7.70 2.47
C ASN A 94 2.01 -7.72 2.67
N ASP A 95 1.36 -8.73 2.11
CA ASP A 95 -0.09 -8.91 2.15
C ASP A 95 -0.57 -9.19 3.59
N ARG A 96 0.15 -10.04 4.32
CA ARG A 96 -0.11 -10.31 5.73
C ARG A 96 0.04 -9.06 6.59
N ALA A 97 1.05 -8.24 6.32
CA ALA A 97 1.23 -6.98 7.01
C ALA A 97 0.04 -6.04 6.80
N GLN A 98 -0.48 -5.93 5.58
CA GLN A 98 -1.64 -5.11 5.27
C GLN A 98 -2.89 -5.58 6.03
N VAL A 99 -3.14 -6.89 6.08
CA VAL A 99 -4.23 -7.46 6.89
C VAL A 99 -4.04 -7.11 8.37
N LYS A 100 -2.83 -7.22 8.92
CA LYS A 100 -2.53 -6.85 10.31
C LYS A 100 -2.74 -5.36 10.58
N VAL A 101 -2.38 -4.47 9.64
CA VAL A 101 -2.66 -3.03 9.76
C VAL A 101 -4.16 -2.77 9.92
N LEU A 102 -4.99 -3.42 9.10
CA LEU A 102 -6.46 -3.27 9.17
C LEU A 102 -7.05 -3.79 10.48
N MET A 103 -6.40 -4.80 11.07
CA MET A 103 -6.70 -5.29 12.41
C MET A 103 -6.10 -4.44 13.54
N GLN A 104 -5.49 -3.29 13.24
CA GLN A 104 -4.81 -2.40 14.19
C GLN A 104 -3.61 -3.04 14.91
N ARG A 105 -3.00 -4.05 14.28
CA ARG A 105 -1.81 -4.78 14.78
C ARG A 105 -0.53 -4.25 14.15
N GLU A 106 -0.33 -2.93 14.26
CA GLU A 106 0.74 -2.17 13.59
C GLU A 106 2.15 -2.71 13.89
N ARG A 107 2.45 -3.06 15.14
CA ARG A 107 3.78 -3.61 15.49
C ARG A 107 4.10 -4.92 14.79
N GLU A 108 3.10 -5.79 14.65
CA GLU A 108 3.27 -7.08 13.98
C GLU A 108 3.30 -6.92 12.46
N ALA A 109 2.61 -5.90 11.93
CA ALA A 109 2.72 -5.54 10.52
C ALA A 109 4.13 -5.02 10.19
N ALA A 110 4.72 -4.19 11.06
CA ALA A 110 6.10 -3.72 10.88
C ALA A 110 7.10 -4.89 10.81
N GLN A 111 6.95 -5.88 11.68
CA GLN A 111 7.79 -7.08 11.69
C GLN A 111 7.67 -7.91 10.40
N ASP A 112 6.46 -8.02 9.85
CA ASP A 112 6.24 -8.70 8.58
C ASP A 112 6.89 -7.95 7.42
N LEU A 113 6.77 -6.62 7.39
CA LEU A 113 7.40 -5.78 6.37
C LEU A 113 8.92 -5.83 6.47
N GLU A 114 9.49 -5.80 7.67
CA GLU A 114 10.93 -5.99 7.89
C GLU A 114 11.38 -7.37 7.38
N THR A 115 10.60 -8.42 7.67
CA THR A 115 10.87 -9.75 7.12
C THR A 115 10.86 -9.74 5.59
N ALA A 116 9.85 -9.14 4.97
CA ALA A 116 9.77 -8.99 3.52
C ALA A 116 10.99 -8.24 2.93
N MET A 117 11.48 -7.20 3.61
CA MET A 117 12.69 -6.47 3.21
C MET A 117 13.95 -7.35 3.28
N THR A 118 14.07 -8.21 4.31
CA THR A 118 15.23 -9.11 4.44
C THR A 118 15.27 -10.22 3.39
N LEU A 119 14.11 -10.62 2.87
CA LEU A 119 14.00 -11.63 1.82
C LEU A 119 14.46 -11.11 0.46
N ASN A 120 14.34 -9.80 0.22
CA ASN A 120 14.82 -9.17 -0.98
C ASN A 120 16.31 -8.78 -0.82
N GLY A 121 17.19 -9.71 -1.21
CA GLY A 121 18.62 -9.47 -1.33
C GLY A 121 19.01 -8.88 -2.70
N PRO A 122 20.27 -8.44 -2.88
CA PRO A 122 20.76 -7.84 -4.13
C PRO A 122 20.62 -8.74 -5.37
N GLU A 123 20.45 -10.06 -5.18
CA GLU A 123 20.29 -11.05 -6.24
C GLU A 123 18.83 -11.48 -6.48
N THR A 124 17.88 -10.97 -5.70
CA THR A 124 16.47 -11.39 -5.77
C THR A 124 15.60 -10.22 -6.20
N ARG A 125 14.98 -10.32 -7.38
CA ARG A 125 13.99 -9.34 -7.80
C ARG A 125 12.61 -9.76 -7.33
N CYS A 126 11.96 -8.87 -6.60
CA CYS A 126 10.54 -8.96 -6.29
C CYS A 126 9.91 -7.60 -6.51
N GLU A 127 8.88 -7.52 -7.35
CA GLU A 127 8.19 -6.25 -7.63
C GLU A 127 7.45 -5.70 -6.40
N ALA A 128 6.93 -6.57 -5.54
CA ALA A 128 6.21 -6.19 -4.32
C ALA A 128 7.08 -5.39 -3.33
N ILE A 129 8.41 -5.44 -3.45
CA ILE A 129 9.31 -4.76 -2.53
C ILE A 129 9.12 -3.24 -2.48
N LYS A 130 8.73 -2.62 -3.60
CA LYS A 130 8.46 -1.18 -3.66
C LYS A 130 7.27 -0.83 -2.76
N GLN A 131 6.22 -1.68 -2.79
CA GLN A 131 5.04 -1.58 -1.93
C GLN A 131 5.41 -1.84 -0.47
N VAL A 132 6.27 -2.83 -0.18
CA VAL A 132 6.76 -3.10 1.19
C VAL A 132 7.42 -1.85 1.80
N TYR A 133 8.33 -1.20 1.08
CA TYR A 133 8.96 0.03 1.55
C TYR A 133 7.96 1.19 1.69
N SER A 134 6.99 1.33 0.78
CA SER A 134 5.93 2.33 0.87
C SER A 134 5.04 2.10 2.11
N GLN A 135 4.60 0.87 2.36
CA GLN A 135 3.78 0.51 3.51
C GLN A 135 4.52 0.72 4.83
N TYR A 136 5.79 0.31 4.89
CA TYR A 136 6.62 0.54 6.09
C TYR A 136 6.86 2.03 6.32
N GLY A 137 7.11 2.79 5.25
CA GLY A 137 7.28 4.24 5.34
C GLY A 137 6.06 4.93 5.94
N LEU A 138 4.86 4.52 5.52
CA LEU A 138 3.61 5.00 6.10
C LEU A 138 3.49 4.62 7.57
N LEU A 139 3.76 3.36 7.92
CA LEU A 139 3.63 2.86 9.29
C LEU A 139 4.58 3.60 10.24
N MET A 140 5.81 3.88 9.80
CA MET A 140 6.76 4.69 10.55
C MET A 140 6.29 6.14 10.69
N LEU A 141 5.66 6.71 9.66
CA LEU A 141 5.09 8.05 9.72
C LEU A 141 3.96 8.13 10.75
N ALA A 142 3.07 7.13 10.79
CA ALA A 142 2.00 7.01 11.79
C ALA A 142 2.56 6.86 13.21
N ALA A 143 3.70 6.16 13.36
CA ALA A 143 4.42 6.03 14.63
C ALA A 143 5.22 7.29 15.04
N GLY A 144 5.26 8.34 14.20
CA GLY A 144 6.04 9.57 14.44
C GLY A 144 7.54 9.45 14.11
N GLU A 145 7.98 8.33 13.54
CA GLU A 145 9.37 8.04 13.17
C GLU A 145 9.67 8.60 11.77
N GLN A 146 9.69 9.92 11.66
CA GLN A 146 9.76 10.63 10.37
C GLN A 146 11.04 10.34 9.59
N GLU A 147 12.20 10.16 10.24
CA GLU A 147 13.44 9.81 9.53
C GLU A 147 13.34 8.45 8.84
N LYS A 148 12.82 7.43 9.54
CA LYS A 148 12.64 6.08 8.99
C LYS A 148 11.61 6.07 7.87
N ALA A 149 10.52 6.82 8.04
CA ALA A 149 9.52 7.01 6.99
C ALA A 149 10.15 7.56 5.70
N LEU A 150 10.95 8.63 5.84
CA LEU A 150 11.63 9.28 4.72
C LEU A 150 12.62 8.33 4.02
N GLU A 151 13.40 7.56 4.77
CA GLU A 151 14.33 6.57 4.21
C GLU A 151 13.58 5.52 3.39
N SER A 152 12.50 4.98 3.93
CA SER A 152 11.72 3.94 3.25
C SER A 152 11.03 4.47 1.99
N PHE A 153 10.46 5.68 2.03
CA PHE A 153 9.92 6.30 0.81
C PHE A 153 10.99 6.61 -0.23
N LYS A 154 12.20 7.01 0.18
CA LYS A 154 13.33 7.20 -0.77
C LYS A 154 13.70 5.91 -1.47
N LYS A 155 13.73 4.78 -0.75
CA LYS A 155 13.99 3.45 -1.33
C LYS A 155 12.87 3.05 -2.30
N ALA A 156 11.60 3.15 -1.89
CA ALA A 156 10.49 2.85 -2.79
C ALA A 156 10.49 3.73 -4.05
N ALA A 157 10.74 5.04 -3.90
CA ALA A 157 10.77 6.00 -5.01
C ALA A 157 11.90 5.73 -6.01
N SER A 158 13.08 5.31 -5.54
CA SER A 158 14.20 4.95 -6.43
C SER A 158 13.90 3.67 -7.25
N MET A 159 13.02 2.82 -6.73
CA MET A 159 12.50 1.62 -7.41
C MET A 159 11.30 1.93 -8.33
N GLY A 160 10.94 3.20 -8.48
CA GLY A 160 9.89 3.65 -9.41
C GLY A 160 8.51 3.78 -8.79
N ASP A 161 8.34 3.60 -7.48
CA ASP A 161 7.05 3.76 -6.80
C ASP A 161 6.56 5.22 -6.89
N ALA A 162 5.44 5.43 -7.58
CA ALA A 162 4.86 6.76 -7.79
C ALA A 162 4.23 7.32 -6.50
N PHE A 163 3.69 6.45 -5.66
CA PHE A 163 3.10 6.82 -4.39
C PHE A 163 4.19 7.35 -3.44
N ALA A 164 5.31 6.63 -3.32
CA ALA A 164 6.44 7.05 -2.49
C ALA A 164 7.03 8.39 -2.95
N LYS A 165 7.15 8.62 -4.28
CA LYS A 165 7.57 9.93 -4.82
C LYS A 165 6.64 11.06 -4.36
N LYS A 166 5.32 10.83 -4.40
CA LYS A 166 4.33 11.80 -3.93
C LYS A 166 4.48 12.07 -2.42
N GLN A 167 4.67 11.02 -1.61
CA GLN A 167 4.89 11.14 -0.17
C GLN A 167 6.16 11.94 0.17
N LEU A 168 7.26 11.73 -0.57
CA LEU A 168 8.50 12.50 -0.38
C LEU A 168 8.32 14.00 -0.63
N VAL A 169 7.50 14.38 -1.61
CA VAL A 169 7.19 15.79 -1.89
C VAL A 169 6.39 16.39 -0.73
N GLN A 170 5.45 15.65 -0.15
CA GLN A 170 4.65 16.12 1.00
C GLN A 170 5.48 16.24 2.27
N LEU A 171 6.38 15.28 2.50
CA LEU A 171 7.30 15.28 3.63
C LEU A 171 8.43 16.32 3.49
N ASN A 172 8.56 16.98 2.35
CA ASN A 172 9.51 18.06 2.17
C ASN A 172 9.10 19.26 3.05
N PRO A 173 9.93 19.69 4.01
CA PRO A 173 9.59 20.76 4.95
C PRO A 173 9.28 22.10 4.24
N TYR A 174 9.88 22.35 3.06
CA TYR A 174 9.58 23.53 2.26
C TYR A 174 8.19 23.44 1.61
N ALA A 175 7.81 22.26 1.10
CA ALA A 175 6.48 22.05 0.52
C ALA A 175 5.39 22.12 1.60
N ALA A 176 5.64 21.56 2.79
CA ALA A 176 4.73 21.65 3.92
C ALA A 176 4.47 23.10 4.35
N LEU A 177 5.52 23.94 4.39
CA LEU A 177 5.38 25.37 4.72
C LEU A 177 4.58 26.14 3.66
N CYS A 178 4.88 25.92 2.38
CA CYS A 178 4.15 26.55 1.27
C CYS A 178 2.67 26.13 1.25
N ASN A 179 2.39 24.82 1.39
CA ASN A 179 1.02 24.29 1.40
C ASN A 179 0.21 24.83 2.59
N LYS A 180 0.83 24.90 3.78
CA LYS A 180 0.21 25.51 4.96
C LYS A 180 -0.13 26.98 4.72
N TYR A 181 0.80 27.76 4.18
CA TYR A 181 0.60 29.18 3.91
C TYR A 181 -0.48 29.45 2.86
N ILE A 182 -0.50 28.67 1.77
CA ILE A 182 -1.53 28.75 0.72
C ILE A 182 -2.91 28.35 1.28
N GLY A 183 -2.97 27.29 2.09
CA GLY A 183 -4.22 26.87 2.74
C GLY A 183 -4.78 27.93 3.69
N ASP A 184 -3.92 28.59 4.48
CA ASP A 184 -4.32 29.67 5.38
C ASP A 184 -4.82 30.91 4.62
N LEU A 185 -4.22 31.23 3.47
CA LEU A 185 -4.69 32.30 2.58
C LEU A 185 -6.05 31.98 1.97
N LEU A 186 -6.27 30.75 1.48
CA LEU A 186 -7.55 30.32 0.91
C LEU A 186 -8.68 30.32 1.96
N LYS A 187 -8.40 29.85 3.18
CA LYS A 187 -9.38 29.91 4.29
C LYS A 187 -9.77 31.34 4.62
N LYS A 188 -8.80 32.27 4.66
CA LYS A 188 -9.08 33.70 4.88
C LYS A 188 -9.88 34.32 3.75
N ALA A 189 -9.59 33.97 2.50
CA ALA A 189 -10.35 34.45 1.35
C ALA A 189 -11.81 33.94 1.36
N MET A 190 -12.04 32.68 1.75
CA MET A 190 -13.39 32.12 1.87
C MET A 190 -14.18 32.64 3.09
N GLN A 191 -13.49 33.10 4.14
CA GLN A 191 -14.12 33.69 5.34
C GLN A 191 -14.32 35.20 5.24
N GLY A 192 -13.68 35.87 4.28
CA GLY A 192 -13.74 37.32 4.07
C GLY A 192 -14.87 37.80 3.16
N ASP A 193 -15.75 36.91 2.69
CA ASP A 193 -16.88 37.19 1.79
C ASP A 193 -18.24 37.32 2.54
N GLN A 194 -18.22 37.76 3.81
CA GLN A 194 -19.42 38.15 4.59
C GLN A 194 -19.40 39.62 4.99
#